data_AF-A0A529ZSU4-F1
#
_entry.id   AF-A0A529ZSU4-F1
#
_cell.length_a   1.000
_cell.length_b   1.000
_cell.length_c   1.000
_cell.angle_alpha   90.00
_cell.angle_beta   90.00
_cell.angle_gamma   90.00
#
_symmetry.space_group_name_H-M   'P 1'
#
loop_
_entity.id
_entity.type
_entity.pdbx_description
1 polymer ?
#
loop_
_entity_poly.entity_id
_entity_poly.type
_entity_poly.pdbx_seq_one_letter_code
_entity_poly.pdbx_strand_id
1 'polypeptide(L)'
;AISGAVGTFANIEPYVEEHVAAKLGLKPEPVSTQVIPRDRHAMFFATLGVIASSVERLAVEIRHLQRTEVLEAEEYFSPGQKGSSAMPHKRNPVLTENLTGLARMVRSMALPAMEDVALWHERDISHSSVERMIGPDATVTLDFALARLTGVVDKLLVYPENMEKNLNKFRGLVHSQRVLLALTQAGLSREDAYRLVQRNAMKVWEHGADFLEELLADKDVTAALSEADIREKFDLGYHTKHVDTIFKRVFGEA
;
A
#
# COMPACT_ATOMS: atom_id res chain seq x y z
N ALA A 1 -29.94 -6.73 20.45
CA ALA A 1 -30.60 -6.07 21.58
C ALA A 1 -32.10 -6.10 21.37
N ILE A 2 -32.73 -7.20 21.79
CA ILE A 2 -34.18 -7.33 21.96
C ILE A 2 -34.42 -7.51 23.46
N SER A 3 -34.14 -6.46 24.22
CA SER A 3 -34.00 -6.48 25.69
C SER A 3 -34.89 -5.44 26.39
N GLY A 4 -35.75 -4.76 25.63
CA GLY A 4 -36.74 -3.81 26.14
C GLY A 4 -36.23 -2.37 26.29
N ALA A 5 -36.96 -1.57 27.07
CA ALA A 5 -36.80 -0.12 27.10
C ALA A 5 -35.48 0.38 27.70
N VAL A 6 -34.82 -0.42 28.52
CA VAL A 6 -33.54 -0.07 29.18
C VAL A 6 -32.59 -1.27 29.26
N GLY A 7 -32.84 -2.31 28.47
CA GLY A 7 -31.98 -3.49 28.40
C GLY A 7 -32.11 -4.52 29.52
N THR A 8 -33.20 -4.47 30.31
CA THR A 8 -33.37 -5.30 31.51
C THR A 8 -34.27 -6.53 31.33
N PHE A 9 -34.82 -6.76 30.13
CA PHE A 9 -35.78 -7.84 29.84
C PHE A 9 -37.09 -7.77 30.65
N ALA A 10 -37.37 -6.67 31.36
CA ALA A 10 -38.52 -6.55 32.27
C ALA A 10 -39.90 -6.84 31.62
N ASN A 11 -40.02 -6.61 30.31
CA ASN A 11 -41.27 -6.79 29.56
C ASN A 11 -41.10 -7.75 28.36
N ILE A 12 -39.96 -8.43 28.24
CA ILE A 12 -39.68 -9.34 27.13
C ILE A 12 -38.72 -10.44 27.58
N GLU A 13 -39.14 -11.70 27.42
CA GLU A 13 -38.34 -12.86 27.80
C GLU A 13 -37.03 -12.93 26.98
N PRO A 14 -35.86 -13.21 27.59
CA PRO A 14 -34.59 -13.34 26.88
C PRO A 14 -34.61 -14.33 25.71
N TYR A 15 -35.42 -15.40 25.82
CA TYR A 15 -35.61 -16.39 24.75
C TYR A 15 -36.08 -15.74 23.43
N VAL A 16 -36.81 -14.62 23.48
CA VAL A 16 -37.22 -13.90 22.26
C VAL A 16 -36.01 -13.33 21.53
N GLU A 17 -35.04 -12.75 22.25
CA GLU A 17 -33.79 -12.29 21.63
C GLU A 17 -33.00 -13.45 21.04
N GLU A 18 -32.83 -14.53 21.79
CA GLU A 18 -32.10 -15.72 21.35
C GLU A 18 -32.71 -16.32 20.08
N HIS A 19 -34.04 -16.48 20.06
CA HIS A 19 -34.77 -17.01 18.92
C HIS A 19 -34.58 -16.15 17.67
N VAL A 20 -34.78 -14.84 17.79
CA VAL A 20 -34.65 -13.91 16.64
C VAL A 20 -33.19 -13.84 16.17
N ALA A 21 -32.23 -13.73 17.09
CA ALA A 21 -30.82 -13.72 16.75
C ALA A 21 -30.40 -14.99 16.02
N ALA A 22 -30.81 -16.17 16.50
CA ALA A 22 -30.53 -17.45 15.84
C ALA A 22 -31.15 -17.53 14.44
N LYS A 23 -32.39 -17.03 14.25
CA LYS A 23 -33.05 -16.99 12.94
C LYS A 23 -32.37 -16.07 11.93
N LEU A 24 -31.67 -15.03 12.40
CA LEU A 24 -30.93 -14.07 11.57
C LEU A 24 -29.42 -14.39 11.45
N GLY A 25 -28.94 -15.45 12.10
CA GLY A 25 -27.50 -15.76 12.16
C GLY A 25 -26.67 -14.75 12.95
N LEU A 26 -27.31 -14.03 13.88
CA LEU A 26 -26.69 -13.03 14.75
C LEU A 26 -26.46 -13.57 16.16
N LYS A 27 -25.62 -12.87 16.92
CA LYS A 27 -25.39 -13.17 18.35
C LYS A 27 -26.14 -12.16 19.22
N PRO A 28 -26.83 -12.59 20.29
CA PRO A 28 -27.37 -11.70 21.31
C PRO A 28 -26.27 -10.79 21.89
N GLU A 29 -26.64 -9.57 22.26
CA GLU A 29 -25.72 -8.66 22.95
C GLU A 29 -25.67 -9.05 24.43
N PRO A 30 -24.50 -9.41 25.00
CA PRO A 30 -24.44 -9.95 26.37
C PRO A 30 -25.04 -9.00 27.42
N VAL A 31 -24.79 -7.70 27.27
CA VAL A 31 -25.42 -6.64 28.06
C VAL A 31 -25.70 -5.47 27.12
N SER A 32 -26.95 -5.04 27.08
CA SER A 32 -27.39 -3.90 26.26
C SER A 32 -28.11 -2.88 27.12
N THR A 33 -28.22 -1.66 26.62
CA THR A 33 -29.14 -0.67 27.14
C THR A 33 -30.39 -0.66 26.25
N GLN A 34 -30.98 0.50 25.94
CA GLN A 34 -32.00 0.60 24.91
C GLN A 34 -31.44 0.42 23.49
N VAL A 35 -30.11 0.31 23.35
CA VAL A 35 -29.41 0.14 22.08
C VAL A 35 -28.23 -0.82 22.20
N ILE A 36 -27.69 -1.26 21.06
CA ILE A 36 -26.38 -1.94 21.01
C ILE A 36 -25.28 -0.90 21.27
N PRO A 37 -24.24 -1.20 22.07
CA PRO A 37 -23.11 -0.30 22.30
C PRO A 37 -22.43 0.16 21.00
N ARG A 38 -22.17 1.48 20.88
CA ARG A 38 -21.68 2.10 19.63
C ARG A 38 -20.19 1.92 19.38
N ASP A 39 -19.42 1.50 20.38
CA ASP A 39 -18.02 1.07 20.20
C ASP A 39 -17.88 -0.05 19.16
N ARG A 40 -18.88 -0.93 19.05
CA ARG A 40 -18.96 -1.95 17.99
C ARG A 40 -19.02 -1.35 16.59
N HIS A 41 -19.78 -0.27 16.42
CA HIS A 41 -19.94 0.42 15.15
C HIS A 41 -18.68 1.25 14.85
N ALA A 42 -18.13 1.94 15.84
CA ALA A 42 -16.86 2.64 15.72
C ALA A 42 -15.73 1.72 15.23
N MET A 43 -15.62 0.51 15.79
CA MET A 43 -14.65 -0.49 15.36
C MET A 43 -14.89 -0.96 13.91
N PHE A 44 -16.15 -1.14 13.52
CA PHE A 44 -16.52 -1.46 12.14
C PHE A 44 -16.06 -0.37 11.17
N PHE A 45 -16.45 0.89 11.39
CA PHE A 45 -16.06 2.00 10.50
C PHE A 45 -14.55 2.28 10.51
N ALA A 46 -13.88 2.12 11.66
CA ALA A 46 -12.41 2.21 11.72
C ALA A 46 -11.75 1.14 10.84
N THR A 47 -12.28 -0.09 10.86
CA THR A 47 -11.80 -1.17 9.99
C THR A 47 -12.00 -0.82 8.51
N LEU A 48 -13.16 -0.30 8.12
CA LEU A 48 -13.41 0.18 6.75
C LEU A 48 -12.40 1.27 6.35
N GLY A 49 -12.10 2.21 7.26
CA GLY A 49 -11.09 3.25 7.06
C GLY A 49 -9.67 2.69 6.83
N VAL A 50 -9.29 1.62 7.53
CA VAL A 50 -7.99 0.95 7.34
C VAL A 50 -7.93 0.24 5.98
N ILE A 51 -8.99 -0.44 5.58
CA ILE A 51 -9.07 -1.07 4.25
C ILE A 51 -8.95 0.00 3.15
N ALA A 52 -9.72 1.10 3.27
CA ALA A 52 -9.65 2.23 2.35
C ALA A 52 -8.23 2.84 2.27
N SER A 53 -7.52 2.94 3.40
CA SER A 53 -6.12 3.39 3.43
C SER A 53 -5.20 2.47 2.64
N SER A 54 -5.43 1.16 2.71
CA SER A 54 -4.66 0.17 1.95
C SER A 54 -4.94 0.25 0.45
N VAL A 55 -6.19 0.53 0.06
CA VAL A 55 -6.58 0.83 -1.32
C VAL A 55 -5.83 2.06 -1.84
N GLU A 56 -5.82 3.16 -1.08
CA GLU A 56 -5.11 4.38 -1.49
C GLU A 56 -3.60 4.16 -1.60
N ARG A 57 -2.99 3.39 -0.70
CA ARG A 57 -1.56 3.06 -0.76
C ARG A 57 -1.18 2.40 -2.09
N LEU A 58 -1.96 1.39 -2.53
CA LEU A 58 -1.72 0.74 -3.81
C LEU A 58 -2.05 1.65 -5.00
N ALA A 59 -3.12 2.44 -4.89
CA ALA A 59 -3.50 3.40 -5.92
C ALA A 59 -2.40 4.47 -6.16
N VAL A 60 -1.80 4.99 -5.08
CA VAL A 60 -0.69 5.94 -5.15
C VAL A 60 0.54 5.32 -5.80
N GLU A 61 0.85 4.07 -5.49
CA GLU A 61 1.96 3.34 -6.12
C GLU A 61 1.76 3.25 -7.64
N ILE A 62 0.59 2.81 -8.10
CA ILE A 62 0.28 2.72 -9.54
C ILE A 62 0.41 4.09 -10.21
N ARG A 63 -0.05 5.17 -9.57
CA ARG A 63 0.10 6.54 -10.09
C ARG A 63 1.56 6.95 -10.21
N HIS A 64 2.41 6.54 -9.26
CA HIS A 64 3.85 6.77 -9.34
C HIS A 64 4.52 5.96 -10.44
N LEU A 65 4.14 4.70 -10.63
CA LEU A 65 4.70 3.86 -11.69
C LEU A 65 4.25 4.30 -13.09
N GLN A 66 3.07 4.92 -13.22
CA GLN A 66 2.52 5.38 -14.49
C GLN A 66 2.99 6.78 -14.93
N ARG A 67 3.70 7.54 -14.08
CA ARG A 67 4.21 8.86 -14.49
C ARG A 67 5.15 8.73 -15.69
N THR A 68 5.14 9.76 -16.55
CA THR A 68 5.87 9.77 -17.83
C THR A 68 7.36 9.46 -17.71
N GLU A 69 8.02 9.88 -16.62
CA GLU A 69 9.45 9.65 -16.42
C GLU A 69 9.81 8.26 -15.89
N VAL A 70 8.81 7.45 -15.52
CA VAL A 70 8.97 6.10 -14.94
C VAL A 70 8.37 5.06 -15.89
N LEU A 71 7.06 5.12 -16.13
CA LEU A 71 6.29 4.23 -17.02
C LEU A 71 6.61 2.73 -16.83
N GLU A 72 6.66 2.27 -15.58
CA GLU A 72 6.89 0.86 -15.24
C GLU A 72 5.58 0.06 -15.20
N ALA A 73 4.47 0.74 -14.94
CA ALA A 73 3.13 0.17 -15.01
C ALA A 73 2.13 1.20 -15.52
N GLU A 74 1.00 0.73 -16.06
CA GLU A 74 -0.04 1.61 -16.60
C GLU A 74 -1.42 0.97 -16.47
N GLU A 75 -2.41 1.76 -16.03
CA GLU A 75 -3.82 1.38 -16.09
C GLU A 75 -4.23 1.05 -17.53
N TYR A 76 -4.96 -0.05 -17.72
CA TYR A 76 -5.43 -0.45 -19.04
C TYR A 76 -6.30 0.64 -19.69
N PHE A 77 -5.85 1.09 -20.86
CA PHE A 77 -6.56 2.08 -21.66
C PHE A 77 -7.40 1.40 -22.74
N SER A 78 -8.72 1.40 -22.56
CA SER A 78 -9.63 0.65 -23.44
C SER A 78 -9.74 1.25 -24.85
N PRO A 79 -9.94 0.43 -25.91
CA PRO A 79 -10.14 0.93 -27.26
C PRO A 79 -11.29 1.96 -27.33
N GLY A 80 -11.01 3.14 -27.88
CA GLY A 80 -11.99 4.23 -27.98
C GLY A 80 -12.11 5.12 -26.74
N GLN A 81 -11.42 4.80 -25.65
CA GLN A 81 -11.31 5.68 -24.49
C GLN A 81 -10.61 6.99 -24.88
N LYS A 82 -11.10 8.12 -24.37
CA LYS A 82 -10.45 9.42 -24.52
C LYS A 82 -9.74 9.77 -23.21
N GLY A 83 -8.43 9.95 -23.25
CA GLY A 83 -7.64 10.30 -22.05
C GLY A 83 -7.60 11.80 -21.76
N SER A 84 -7.91 12.64 -22.75
CA SER A 84 -8.12 14.08 -22.62
C SER A 84 -8.95 14.61 -23.81
N SER A 85 -9.65 15.73 -23.62
CA SER A 85 -10.40 16.41 -24.68
C SER A 85 -9.50 17.06 -25.74
N ALA A 86 -8.27 17.45 -25.37
CA ALA A 86 -7.37 18.24 -26.22
C ALA A 86 -6.02 17.57 -26.52
N MET A 87 -5.64 16.53 -25.78
CA MET A 87 -4.35 15.86 -25.92
C MET A 87 -4.51 14.35 -26.19
N PRO A 88 -4.50 13.92 -27.46
CA PRO A 88 -4.78 12.52 -27.85
C PRO A 88 -3.80 11.48 -27.28
N HIS A 89 -2.58 11.90 -26.93
CA HIS A 89 -1.54 11.03 -26.37
C HIS A 89 -1.68 10.82 -24.85
N LYS A 90 -2.55 11.57 -24.17
CA LYS A 90 -2.57 11.61 -22.70
C LYS A 90 -3.19 10.33 -22.14
N ARG A 91 -2.42 9.57 -21.35
CA ARG A 91 -2.89 8.38 -20.63
C ARG A 91 -2.72 8.61 -19.14
N ASN A 92 -3.84 8.84 -18.44
CA ASN A 92 -3.84 9.21 -17.02
C ASN A 92 -4.31 8.04 -16.15
N PRO A 93 -3.77 7.88 -14.94
CA PRO A 93 -4.22 6.89 -13.97
C PRO A 93 -5.53 7.32 -13.27
N VAL A 94 -6.60 7.56 -14.04
CA VAL A 94 -7.84 8.16 -13.52
C VAL A 94 -8.59 7.25 -12.56
N LEU A 95 -8.44 5.93 -12.69
CA LEU A 95 -9.12 4.98 -11.81
C LEU A 95 -8.49 5.02 -10.42
N THR A 96 -7.17 5.01 -10.33
CA THR A 96 -6.44 5.07 -9.06
C THR A 96 -6.45 6.47 -8.45
N GLU A 97 -6.53 7.54 -9.24
CA GLU A 97 -6.84 8.89 -8.76
C GLU A 97 -8.24 8.95 -8.12
N ASN A 98 -9.24 8.33 -8.75
CA ASN A 98 -10.58 8.22 -8.17
C ASN A 98 -10.57 7.42 -6.86
N LEU A 99 -9.89 6.26 -6.82
CA LEU A 99 -9.75 5.45 -5.61
C LEU A 99 -9.12 6.22 -4.45
N THR A 100 -8.12 7.08 -4.75
CA THR A 100 -7.50 7.99 -3.77
C THR A 100 -8.56 8.92 -3.14
N GLY A 101 -9.46 9.49 -3.94
CA GLY A 101 -10.54 10.35 -3.46
C GLY A 101 -11.56 9.62 -2.60
N LEU A 102 -12.01 8.45 -3.05
CA LEU A 102 -12.98 7.63 -2.32
C LEU A 102 -12.43 7.15 -0.97
N ALA A 103 -11.15 6.79 -0.91
CA ALA A 103 -10.51 6.37 0.33
C ALA A 103 -10.53 7.47 1.41
N ARG A 104 -10.41 8.74 1.01
CA ARG A 104 -10.52 9.89 1.93
C ARG A 104 -11.91 9.99 2.55
N MET A 105 -12.95 9.77 1.75
CA MET A 105 -14.34 9.80 2.22
C MET A 105 -14.63 8.65 3.20
N VAL A 106 -14.23 7.42 2.87
CA VAL A 106 -14.44 6.27 3.76
C VAL A 106 -13.71 6.46 5.09
N ARG A 107 -12.48 6.99 5.09
CA ARG A 107 -11.77 7.31 6.34
C ARG A 107 -12.46 8.40 7.15
N SER A 108 -12.98 9.45 6.51
CA SER A 108 -13.60 10.57 7.24
C SER A 108 -14.85 10.12 8.01
N MET A 109 -15.49 9.03 7.59
CA MET A 109 -16.65 8.43 8.25
C MET A 109 -16.30 7.66 9.54
N ALA A 110 -15.02 7.34 9.77
CA ALA A 110 -14.60 6.69 11.02
C ALA A 110 -14.67 7.62 12.23
N LEU A 111 -14.36 8.91 12.05
CA LEU A 111 -14.41 9.90 13.13
C LEU A 111 -15.83 10.09 13.72
N PRO A 112 -16.87 10.39 12.92
CA PRO A 112 -18.21 10.55 13.48
C PRO A 112 -18.74 9.24 14.11
N ALA A 113 -18.36 8.06 13.60
CA ALA A 113 -18.67 6.80 14.24
C ALA A 113 -18.02 6.63 15.63
N MET A 114 -16.84 7.20 15.86
CA MET A 114 -16.21 7.25 17.19
C MET A 114 -16.90 8.24 18.11
N GLU A 115 -17.37 9.36 17.57
CA GLU A 115 -18.14 10.36 18.33
C GLU A 115 -19.51 9.80 18.78
N ASP A 116 -20.11 8.89 18.02
CA ASP A 116 -21.35 8.18 18.37
C ASP A 116 -21.26 7.25 19.60
N VAL A 117 -20.06 7.00 20.13
CA VAL A 117 -19.85 6.03 21.24
C VAL A 117 -20.38 6.54 22.58
N ALA A 118 -20.20 7.83 22.88
CA ALA A 118 -20.46 8.40 24.19
C ALA A 118 -21.92 8.83 24.40
N LEU A 119 -22.86 7.91 24.16
CA LEU A 119 -24.29 8.15 24.35
C LEU A 119 -24.66 8.35 25.83
N TRP A 120 -25.71 9.13 26.09
CA TRP A 120 -26.15 9.47 27.44
C TRP A 120 -27.01 8.37 28.05
N HIS A 121 -26.62 7.89 29.24
CA HIS A 121 -27.35 6.89 30.02
C HIS A 121 -27.75 5.66 29.18
N GLU A 122 -29.02 5.24 29.21
CA GLU A 122 -29.50 4.08 28.47
C GLU A 122 -29.64 4.32 26.95
N ARG A 123 -29.74 5.58 26.52
CA ARG A 123 -29.47 6.07 25.16
C ARG A 123 -29.78 7.57 25.05
N ASP A 124 -29.18 8.18 24.06
CA ASP A 124 -29.81 9.21 23.24
C ASP A 124 -29.83 8.75 21.77
N ILE A 125 -30.43 9.54 20.88
CA ILE A 125 -30.67 9.13 19.48
C ILE A 125 -29.75 9.83 18.47
N SER A 126 -28.75 10.60 18.92
CA SER A 126 -27.86 11.38 18.05
C SER A 126 -27.17 10.54 16.96
N HIS A 127 -26.70 9.35 17.34
CA HIS A 127 -26.08 8.38 16.44
C HIS A 127 -26.95 8.03 15.23
N SER A 128 -28.27 8.04 15.37
CA SER A 128 -29.19 7.60 14.30
C SER A 128 -29.11 8.49 13.06
N SER A 129 -28.97 9.81 13.23
CA SER A 129 -28.79 10.73 12.09
C SER A 129 -27.44 10.56 11.41
N VAL A 130 -26.38 10.27 12.17
CA VAL A 130 -25.03 10.05 11.66
C VAL A 130 -24.97 8.72 10.90
N GLU A 131 -25.41 7.62 11.52
CA GLU A 131 -25.43 6.27 10.96
C GLU A 131 -26.21 6.19 9.64
N ARG A 132 -27.27 7.01 9.47
CA ARG A 132 -28.02 7.13 8.20
C ARG A 132 -27.20 7.69 7.05
N MET A 133 -26.23 8.54 7.35
CA MET A 133 -25.31 9.10 6.36
C MET A 133 -24.14 8.15 6.15
N ILE A 134 -23.43 7.81 7.23
CA ILE A 134 -22.16 7.09 7.11
C ILE A 134 -22.31 5.61 6.77
N GLY A 135 -23.40 4.95 7.19
CA GLY A 135 -23.59 3.51 7.01
C GLY A 135 -23.66 3.11 5.53
N PRO A 136 -24.66 3.59 4.78
CA PRO A 136 -24.76 3.31 3.35
C PRO A 136 -23.55 3.86 2.58
N ASP A 137 -23.14 5.10 2.88
CA ASP A 137 -22.09 5.75 2.11
C ASP A 137 -20.73 5.06 2.26
N ALA A 138 -20.33 4.66 3.48
CA ALA A 138 -19.06 3.97 3.71
C ALA A 138 -19.04 2.60 3.04
N THR A 139 -20.13 1.83 3.20
CA THR A 139 -20.19 0.45 2.71
C THR A 139 -20.26 0.38 1.19
N VAL A 140 -21.14 1.17 0.55
CA VAL A 140 -21.26 1.23 -0.90
C VAL A 140 -20.00 1.81 -1.55
N THR A 141 -19.42 2.86 -0.95
CA THR A 141 -18.20 3.46 -1.49
C THR A 141 -17.02 2.49 -1.42
N LEU A 142 -16.85 1.78 -0.31
CA LEU A 142 -15.74 0.84 -0.17
C LEU A 142 -15.92 -0.39 -1.07
N ASP A 143 -17.14 -0.92 -1.19
CA ASP A 143 -17.45 -2.02 -2.11
C ASP A 143 -17.07 -1.64 -3.56
N PHE A 144 -17.54 -0.48 -4.02
CA PHE A 144 -17.17 0.04 -5.33
C PHE A 144 -15.65 0.21 -5.49
N ALA A 145 -14.97 0.74 -4.47
CA ALA A 145 -13.53 0.95 -4.50
C ALA A 145 -12.76 -0.38 -4.62
N LEU A 146 -13.19 -1.42 -3.90
CA LEU A 146 -12.60 -2.77 -3.97
C LEU A 146 -12.86 -3.44 -5.32
N ALA A 147 -14.08 -3.35 -5.86
CA ALA A 147 -14.41 -3.89 -7.17
C ALA A 147 -13.59 -3.20 -8.28
N ARG A 148 -13.48 -1.87 -8.22
CA ARG A 148 -12.67 -1.08 -9.15
C ARG A 148 -11.19 -1.41 -9.04
N LEU A 149 -10.64 -1.49 -7.82
CA LEU A 149 -9.23 -1.83 -7.62
C LEU A 149 -8.91 -3.23 -8.16
N THR A 150 -9.80 -4.21 -7.93
CA THR A 150 -9.68 -5.55 -8.52
C THR A 150 -9.55 -5.46 -10.04
N GLY A 151 -10.43 -4.71 -10.70
CA GLY A 151 -10.38 -4.53 -12.15
C GLY A 151 -9.13 -3.78 -12.66
N VAL A 152 -8.59 -2.84 -11.86
CA VAL A 152 -7.31 -2.17 -12.16
C VAL A 152 -6.16 -3.18 -12.12
N VAL A 153 -6.06 -3.96 -11.05
CA VAL A 153 -4.95 -4.91 -10.85
C VAL A 153 -5.01 -6.04 -11.89
N ASP A 154 -6.19 -6.59 -12.17
CA ASP A 154 -6.41 -7.66 -13.15
C ASP A 154 -5.92 -7.29 -14.56
N LYS A 155 -6.03 -6.00 -14.92
CA LYS A 155 -5.70 -5.50 -16.27
C LYS A 155 -4.45 -4.63 -16.30
N LEU A 156 -3.74 -4.51 -15.19
CA LEU A 156 -2.59 -3.60 -15.08
C LEU A 156 -1.52 -4.01 -16.10
N LEU A 157 -1.12 -3.08 -16.95
CA LEU A 157 -0.01 -3.30 -17.88
C LEU A 157 1.29 -3.10 -17.11
N VAL A 158 2.21 -4.05 -17.21
CA VAL A 158 3.54 -4.01 -16.57
C VAL A 158 4.59 -3.99 -17.69
N TYR A 159 5.59 -3.12 -17.54
CA TYR A 159 6.65 -2.91 -18.55
C TYR A 159 8.04 -3.27 -18.01
N PRO A 160 8.43 -4.55 -17.98
CA PRO A 160 9.73 -4.99 -17.46
C PRO A 160 10.92 -4.31 -18.13
N GLU A 161 10.84 -4.02 -19.43
CA GLU A 161 11.91 -3.32 -20.15
C GLU A 161 12.14 -1.89 -19.63
N ASN A 162 11.07 -1.19 -19.23
CA ASN A 162 11.18 0.14 -18.63
C ASN A 162 11.73 0.06 -17.21
N MET A 163 11.36 -0.96 -16.43
CA MET A 163 11.93 -1.21 -15.10
C MET A 163 13.45 -1.40 -15.18
N GLU A 164 13.92 -2.26 -16.10
CA GLU A 164 15.35 -2.50 -16.31
C GLU A 164 16.08 -1.23 -16.77
N LYS A 165 15.47 -0.47 -17.68
CA LYS A 165 16.02 0.82 -18.13
C LYS A 165 16.13 1.83 -16.99
N ASN A 166 15.12 1.92 -16.14
CA ASN A 166 15.10 2.86 -15.01
C ASN A 166 16.10 2.47 -13.93
N LEU A 167 16.23 1.17 -13.64
CA LEU A 167 17.26 0.63 -12.76
C LEU A 167 18.66 1.04 -13.22
N ASN A 168 18.89 1.02 -14.54
CA ASN A 168 20.16 1.37 -15.17
C ASN A 168 20.31 2.86 -15.54
N LYS A 169 19.36 3.73 -15.14
CA LYS A 169 19.40 5.18 -15.45
C LYS A 169 20.67 5.85 -14.91
N PHE A 170 21.12 5.41 -13.75
CA PHE A 170 22.44 5.74 -13.20
C PHE A 170 23.31 4.49 -13.18
N ARG A 171 23.91 4.21 -14.35
CA ARG A 171 24.62 2.97 -14.69
C ARG A 171 25.42 2.40 -13.53
N GLY A 172 24.89 1.34 -12.94
CA GLY A 172 25.54 0.57 -11.88
C GLY A 172 25.59 1.21 -10.48
N LEU A 173 25.15 2.47 -10.28
CA LEU A 173 25.22 3.13 -8.96
C LEU A 173 24.43 2.40 -7.86
N VAL A 174 23.40 1.65 -8.24
CA VAL A 174 22.62 0.80 -7.33
C VAL A 174 23.48 -0.25 -6.61
N HIS A 175 24.66 -0.59 -7.15
CA HIS A 175 25.59 -1.55 -6.56
C HIS A 175 26.63 -0.93 -5.63
N SER A 176 26.65 0.41 -5.48
CA SER A 176 27.66 1.14 -4.69
C SER A 176 27.84 0.60 -3.27
N GLN A 177 26.77 0.21 -2.59
CA GLN A 177 26.84 -0.37 -1.25
C GLN A 177 27.57 -1.74 -1.25
N ARG A 178 27.35 -2.58 -2.27
CA ARG A 178 28.02 -3.90 -2.37
C ARG A 178 29.53 -3.72 -2.54
N VAL A 179 29.94 -2.75 -3.35
CA VAL A 179 31.35 -2.42 -3.56
C VAL A 179 31.98 -1.86 -2.29
N LEU A 180 31.29 -0.94 -1.59
CA LEU A 180 31.77 -0.40 -0.31
C LEU A 180 32.02 -1.50 0.70
N LEU A 181 31.07 -2.42 0.87
CA LEU A 181 31.20 -3.53 1.81
C LEU A 181 32.34 -4.46 1.41
N ALA A 182 32.52 -4.75 0.12
CA ALA A 182 33.62 -5.57 -0.37
C ALA A 182 34.99 -4.93 -0.05
N LEU A 183 35.15 -3.62 -0.25
CA LEU A 183 36.37 -2.89 0.10
C LEU A 183 36.67 -2.97 1.61
N THR A 184 35.64 -2.83 2.45
CA THR A 184 35.84 -2.99 3.91
C THR A 184 36.22 -4.42 4.31
N GLN A 185 35.66 -5.42 3.63
CA GLN A 185 36.01 -6.83 3.85
C GLN A 185 37.42 -7.17 3.36
N ALA A 186 37.93 -6.43 2.38
CA ALA A 186 39.31 -6.51 1.90
C ALA A 186 40.31 -5.77 2.80
N GLY A 187 39.86 -5.18 3.92
CA GLY A 187 40.73 -4.60 4.95
C GLY A 187 40.84 -3.08 4.94
N LEU A 188 40.11 -2.37 4.06
CA LEU A 188 40.07 -0.91 4.11
C LEU A 188 39.22 -0.41 5.28
N SER A 189 39.59 0.76 5.81
CA SER A 189 38.72 1.48 6.74
C SER A 189 37.40 1.84 6.04
N ARG A 190 36.32 1.96 6.82
CA ARG A 190 35.01 2.35 6.27
C ARG A 190 35.06 3.74 5.62
N GLU A 191 35.85 4.65 6.18
CA GLU A 191 36.04 6.01 5.66
C GLU A 191 36.76 6.00 4.31
N ASP A 192 37.82 5.21 4.17
CA ASP A 192 38.52 5.05 2.90
C ASP A 192 37.64 4.38 1.86
N ALA A 193 36.96 3.28 2.20
CA ALA A 193 36.04 2.60 1.29
C ALA A 193 34.92 3.55 0.81
N TYR A 194 34.36 4.36 1.71
CA TYR A 194 33.35 5.36 1.35
C TYR A 194 33.91 6.41 0.39
N ARG A 195 35.10 6.97 0.68
CA ARG A 195 35.76 7.96 -0.17
C ARG A 195 36.05 7.42 -1.57
N LEU A 196 36.52 6.17 -1.68
CA LEU A 196 36.79 5.50 -2.95
C LEU A 196 35.50 5.26 -3.77
N VAL A 197 34.44 4.77 -3.12
CA VAL A 197 33.15 4.55 -3.79
C VAL A 197 32.54 5.88 -4.22
N GLN A 198 32.53 6.88 -3.32
CA GLN A 198 31.94 8.19 -3.58
C GLN A 198 32.62 8.88 -4.76
N ARG A 199 33.96 8.93 -4.83
CA ARG A 199 34.65 9.63 -5.92
C ARG A 199 34.35 9.03 -7.30
N ASN A 200 34.14 7.72 -7.39
CA ASN A 200 33.78 7.06 -8.65
C ASN A 200 32.28 7.20 -8.96
N ALA A 201 31.43 7.14 -7.93
CA ALA A 201 30.00 7.36 -8.09
C ALA A 201 29.67 8.79 -8.57
N MET A 202 30.40 9.79 -8.09
CA MET A 202 30.19 11.18 -8.50
C MET A 202 30.47 11.41 -10.00
N LYS A 203 31.43 10.70 -10.60
CA LYS A 203 31.70 10.79 -12.04
C LYS A 203 30.52 10.29 -12.87
N VAL A 204 29.82 9.24 -12.41
CA VAL A 204 28.59 8.76 -13.06
C VAL A 204 27.51 9.83 -13.01
N TRP A 205 27.39 10.53 -11.88
CA TRP A 205 26.40 11.58 -11.69
C TRP A 205 26.69 12.83 -12.53
N GLU A 206 27.94 13.29 -12.54
CA GLU A 206 28.35 14.55 -13.16
C GLU A 206 28.66 14.42 -14.65
N HIS A 207 29.09 13.23 -15.10
CA HIS A 207 29.59 13.02 -16.45
C HIS A 207 28.88 11.89 -17.21
N GLY A 208 27.91 11.21 -16.59
CA GLY A 208 27.23 10.08 -17.21
C GLY A 208 28.15 8.88 -17.48
N ALA A 209 29.24 8.76 -16.72
CA ALA A 209 30.18 7.65 -16.78
C ALA A 209 29.52 6.31 -16.40
N ASP A 210 30.24 5.21 -16.58
CA ASP A 210 29.81 3.89 -16.13
C ASP A 210 30.48 3.54 -14.80
N PHE A 211 29.68 3.20 -13.77
CA PHE A 211 30.22 2.97 -12.43
C PHE A 211 31.21 1.79 -12.37
N LEU A 212 30.96 0.73 -13.14
CA LEU A 212 31.83 -0.44 -13.18
C LEU A 212 33.17 -0.05 -13.81
N GLU A 213 33.15 0.65 -14.95
CA GLU A 213 34.38 1.08 -15.61
C GLU A 213 35.21 2.05 -14.75
N GLU A 214 34.56 2.97 -14.05
CA GLU A 214 35.26 3.90 -13.13
C GLU A 214 35.95 3.16 -11.98
N LEU A 215 35.32 2.13 -11.41
CA LEU A 215 35.94 1.30 -10.38
C LEU A 215 37.10 0.47 -10.92
N LEU A 216 36.99 -0.06 -12.15
CA LEU A 216 38.05 -0.85 -12.78
C LEU A 216 39.25 0.02 -13.19
N ALA A 217 39.03 1.30 -13.50
CA ALA A 217 40.08 2.26 -13.81
C ALA A 217 40.76 2.84 -12.55
N ASP A 218 40.14 2.70 -11.38
CA ASP A 218 40.64 3.24 -10.14
C ASP A 218 41.71 2.32 -9.50
N LYS A 219 42.95 2.82 -9.43
CA LYS A 219 44.09 2.06 -8.88
C LYS A 219 43.97 1.75 -7.39
N ASP A 220 43.34 2.61 -6.61
CA ASP A 220 43.18 2.37 -5.17
C ASP A 220 42.09 1.31 -4.93
N VAL A 221 41.07 1.25 -5.79
CA VAL A 221 40.04 0.21 -5.75
C VAL A 221 40.60 -1.13 -6.23
N THR A 222 41.30 -1.16 -7.36
CA THR A 222 41.88 -2.38 -7.95
C THR A 222 43.09 -2.92 -7.18
N ALA A 223 43.73 -2.11 -6.34
CA ALA A 223 44.72 -2.58 -5.37
C ALA A 223 44.08 -3.40 -4.23
N ALA A 224 42.80 -3.13 -3.91
CA ALA A 224 42.08 -3.78 -2.82
C ALA A 224 41.18 -4.94 -3.29
N LEU A 225 40.61 -4.86 -4.49
CA LEU A 225 39.70 -5.85 -5.06
C LEU A 225 40.16 -6.27 -6.45
N SER A 226 40.08 -7.57 -6.76
CA SER A 226 40.33 -8.04 -8.12
C SER A 226 39.22 -7.61 -9.07
N GLU A 227 39.51 -7.55 -10.37
CA GLU A 227 38.49 -7.27 -11.40
C GLU A 227 37.29 -8.24 -11.30
N ALA A 228 37.57 -9.52 -11.04
CA ALA A 228 36.53 -10.54 -10.87
C ALA A 228 35.64 -10.23 -9.65
N ASP A 229 36.24 -9.83 -8.52
CA ASP A 229 35.50 -9.46 -7.31
C ASP A 229 34.63 -8.21 -7.54
N ILE A 230 35.16 -7.21 -8.27
CA ILE A 230 34.42 -6.00 -8.60
C ILE A 230 33.21 -6.34 -9.48
N ARG A 231 33.41 -7.10 -10.56
CA ARG A 231 32.33 -7.50 -11.47
C ARG A 231 31.24 -8.31 -10.78
N GLU A 232 31.59 -9.20 -9.84
CA GLU A 232 30.60 -9.97 -9.07
C GLU A 232 29.65 -9.05 -8.26
N LYS A 233 30.10 -7.88 -7.79
CA LYS A 233 29.24 -6.94 -7.06
C LYS A 233 28.14 -6.31 -7.91
N PHE A 234 28.22 -6.44 -9.23
CA PHE A 234 27.22 -5.94 -10.18
C PHE A 234 26.18 -7.00 -10.59
N ASP A 235 26.25 -8.22 -10.01
CA ASP A 235 25.20 -9.21 -10.22
C ASP A 235 23.89 -8.82 -9.50
N LEU A 236 22.79 -8.71 -10.27
CA LEU A 236 21.45 -8.46 -9.75
C LEU A 236 20.86 -9.67 -9.02
N GLY A 237 21.31 -10.89 -9.35
CA GLY A 237 20.88 -12.12 -8.68
C GLY A 237 21.10 -12.08 -7.17
N TYR A 238 22.10 -11.34 -6.71
CA TYR A 238 22.33 -11.09 -5.29
C TYR A 238 21.13 -10.45 -4.57
N HIS A 239 20.40 -9.56 -5.24
CA HIS A 239 19.26 -8.85 -4.66
C HIS A 239 17.97 -9.68 -4.72
N THR A 240 17.87 -10.64 -5.64
CA THR A 240 16.67 -11.47 -5.84
C THR A 240 16.75 -12.86 -5.20
N LYS A 241 17.92 -13.27 -4.67
CA LYS A 241 18.16 -14.60 -4.05
C LYS A 241 17.20 -15.00 -2.91
N HIS A 242 16.47 -14.06 -2.32
CA HIS A 242 15.51 -14.32 -1.23
C HIS A 242 14.06 -14.01 -1.60
N VAL A 243 13.74 -13.80 -2.89
CA VAL A 243 12.36 -13.59 -3.36
C VAL A 243 11.46 -14.76 -2.95
N ASP A 244 11.91 -16.01 -3.14
CA ASP A 244 11.13 -17.21 -2.79
C ASP A 244 10.81 -17.30 -1.29
N THR A 245 11.73 -16.82 -0.43
CA THR A 245 11.50 -16.77 1.02
C THR A 245 10.35 -15.83 1.36
N ILE A 246 10.24 -14.70 0.65
CA ILE A 246 9.18 -13.71 0.85
C ILE A 246 7.85 -14.27 0.30
N PHE A 247 7.86 -14.85 -0.91
CA PHE A 247 6.66 -15.45 -1.50
C PHE A 247 6.07 -16.54 -0.62
N LYS A 248 6.91 -17.43 -0.06
CA LYS A 248 6.47 -18.47 0.88
C LYS A 248 5.82 -17.89 2.15
N ARG A 249 6.32 -16.76 2.67
CA ARG A 249 5.71 -16.11 3.85
C ARG A 249 4.36 -15.47 3.56
N VAL A 250 4.16 -14.97 2.34
CA VAL A 250 2.93 -14.27 1.95
C VAL A 250 1.84 -15.24 1.51
N PHE A 251 2.19 -16.26 0.72
CA PHE A 251 1.22 -17.16 0.07
C PHE A 251 1.18 -18.58 0.65
N GLY A 252 2.12 -18.96 1.52
CA GLY A 252 2.26 -20.33 2.02
C GLY A 252 3.07 -21.24 1.09
N GLU A 253 2.99 -22.55 1.32
CA GLU A 253 3.40 -23.58 0.34
C GLU A 253 2.18 -23.83 -0.56
N ALA A 254 2.34 -23.68 -1.87
CA ALA A 254 1.30 -23.99 -2.85
C ALA A 254 1.01 -25.49 -2.92
#